data_AF-Q9UFG7-F1
#
_entry.id   AF-Q9UFG7-F1
#
_cell.length_a   1.000
_cell.length_b   1.000
_cell.length_c   1.000
_cell.angle_alpha   90.00
_cell.angle_beta   90.00
_cell.angle_gamma   90.00
#
_symmetry.space_group_name_H-M   'P 1'
#
loop_
_entity.id
_entity.type
_entity.pdbx_description
1 polymer ?
#
loop_
_entity_poly.entity_id
_entity_poly.type
_entity_poly.pdbx_seq_one_letter_code
_entity_poly.pdbx_strand_id
1 'polypeptide(L)'
;PCQGQACQDRWFSTPWSPCSRSCQGGTQTREVQCLSTNQTLSTRCPPQLRPSRKRPCNSQPCSQRPDDQCKDSSPHCPLVVQARLCVYPYYTATCCRSCAHVLERSPQDPS
;
A
#
# COMPACT_ATOMS: atom_id res chain seq x y z
N PRO A 1 -33.27 -3.42 37.49
CA PRO A 1 -33.96 -4.25 36.48
C PRO A 1 -34.29 -3.42 35.24
N CYS A 2 -33.69 -3.74 34.09
CA CYS A 2 -33.92 -3.01 32.84
C CYS A 2 -34.77 -3.89 31.93
N GLN A 3 -35.98 -3.42 31.58
CA GLN A 3 -37.02 -4.20 30.92
C GLN A 3 -37.36 -3.55 29.57
N GLY A 4 -37.27 -4.33 28.48
CA GLY A 4 -37.72 -3.94 27.13
C GLY A 4 -36.61 -3.42 26.19
N GLN A 5 -36.28 -4.23 25.16
CA GLN A 5 -35.49 -3.99 23.94
C GLN A 5 -34.12 -3.26 24.00
N ALA A 6 -33.80 -2.52 25.04
CA ALA A 6 -32.52 -1.84 25.26
C ALA A 6 -31.47 -2.74 25.95
N CYS A 7 -31.83 -3.99 26.26
CA CYS A 7 -30.96 -4.96 26.94
C CYS A 7 -30.42 -6.08 26.03
N GLN A 8 -30.28 -5.81 24.74
CA GLN A 8 -29.83 -6.82 23.78
C GLN A 8 -28.33 -6.70 23.52
N ASP A 9 -27.65 -7.86 23.50
CA ASP A 9 -26.25 -7.94 23.12
C ASP A 9 -26.07 -7.43 21.69
N ARG A 10 -25.04 -6.61 21.46
CA ARG A 10 -24.82 -5.93 20.19
C ARG A 10 -23.41 -6.19 19.66
N TRP A 11 -23.29 -6.24 18.34
CA TRP A 11 -22.00 -6.22 17.67
C TRP A 11 -21.33 -4.85 17.80
N PHE A 12 -20.12 -4.86 18.33
CA PHE A 12 -19.21 -3.72 18.35
C PHE A 12 -18.04 -3.98 17.40
N SER A 13 -17.55 -2.91 16.78
CA SER A 13 -16.39 -3.00 15.89
C SER A 13 -15.43 -1.84 16.13
N THR A 14 -14.14 -2.13 16.15
CA THR A 14 -13.11 -1.10 16.21
C THR A 14 -13.03 -0.33 14.88
N PRO A 15 -12.33 0.82 14.86
CA PRO A 15 -11.86 1.39 13.61
C PRO A 15 -11.07 0.37 12.78
N TRP A 16 -11.04 0.62 11.47
CA TRP A 16 -10.22 -0.18 10.56
C TRP A 16 -8.74 0.09 10.79
N SER A 17 -7.92 -0.96 10.70
CA SER A 17 -6.48 -0.83 10.61
C SER A 17 -6.07 -0.03 9.38
N PRO A 18 -4.83 0.49 9.34
CA PRO A 18 -4.21 0.89 8.09
C PRO A 18 -4.33 -0.21 7.03
N CYS A 19 -4.42 0.20 5.77
CA CYS A 19 -4.45 -0.75 4.66
C CYS A 19 -3.09 -1.48 4.56
N SER A 20 -3.10 -2.79 4.34
CA SER A 20 -1.87 -3.57 4.20
C SER A 20 -0.99 -3.14 3.01
N ARG A 21 -1.57 -2.45 2.03
CA ARG A 21 -0.87 -1.90 0.86
C ARG A 21 -1.37 -0.50 0.60
N SER A 22 -0.47 0.41 0.21
CA SER A 22 -0.82 1.77 -0.20
C SER A 22 -1.43 1.86 -1.61
N CYS A 23 -1.34 0.78 -2.40
CA CYS A 23 -1.81 0.71 -3.78
C CYS A 23 -1.95 -0.76 -4.27
N GLN A 24 -2.52 -0.94 -5.46
CA GLN A 24 -2.77 -2.22 -6.14
C GLN A 24 -3.64 -3.23 -5.37
N GLY A 25 -4.49 -2.72 -4.48
CA GLY A 25 -5.36 -3.53 -3.64
C GLY A 25 -4.62 -4.12 -2.45
N GLY A 26 -5.03 -3.67 -1.26
CA GLY A 26 -4.67 -4.24 0.03
C GLY A 26 -5.91 -4.67 0.81
N THR A 27 -5.69 -5.09 2.05
CA THR A 27 -6.77 -5.44 2.99
C THR A 27 -6.57 -4.66 4.28
N GLN A 28 -7.68 -4.14 4.81
CA GLN A 28 -7.74 -3.61 6.16
C GLN A 28 -8.55 -4.55 7.05
N THR A 29 -8.15 -4.63 8.31
CA THR A 29 -8.72 -5.51 9.32
C THR A 29 -9.29 -4.70 10.47
N ARG A 30 -10.32 -5.22 11.14
CA ARG A 30 -10.81 -4.66 12.41
C ARG A 30 -11.27 -5.78 13.34
N GLU A 31 -11.33 -5.48 14.62
CA GLU A 31 -11.93 -6.38 15.58
C GLU A 31 -13.46 -6.23 15.58
N VAL A 32 -14.14 -7.36 15.76
CA VAL A 32 -15.60 -7.43 15.83
C VAL A 32 -15.96 -8.36 16.96
N GLN A 33 -16.56 -7.81 18.00
CA GLN A 33 -16.90 -8.50 19.23
C GLN A 33 -18.39 -8.32 19.52
N CYS A 34 -19.02 -9.36 20.04
CA CYS A 34 -20.38 -9.27 20.56
C CYS A 34 -20.28 -8.91 22.04
N LEU A 35 -20.91 -7.81 22.44
CA LEU A 35 -20.86 -7.32 23.81
C LEU A 35 -22.27 -7.30 24.40
N SER A 36 -22.37 -7.67 25.67
CA SER A 36 -23.59 -7.50 26.45
C SER A 36 -23.79 -6.05 26.87
N THR A 37 -24.93 -5.76 27.50
CA THR A 37 -25.22 -4.44 28.10
C THR A 37 -24.17 -3.99 29.10
N ASN A 38 -23.52 -4.93 29.77
CA ASN A 38 -22.47 -4.67 30.76
C ASN A 38 -21.07 -4.62 30.12
N GLN A 39 -20.99 -4.49 28.78
CA GLN A 39 -19.74 -4.46 28.00
C GLN A 39 -18.86 -5.71 28.17
N THR A 40 -19.46 -6.84 28.58
CA THR A 40 -18.77 -8.13 28.65
C THR A 40 -18.92 -8.89 27.33
N LEU A 41 -17.92 -9.71 27.00
CA LEU A 41 -18.00 -10.58 25.83
C LEU A 41 -19.21 -11.50 25.92
N SER A 42 -19.98 -11.54 24.83
CA SER A 42 -21.15 -12.39 24.67
C SER A 42 -21.09 -13.12 23.32
N THR A 43 -21.97 -14.11 23.16
CA THR A 43 -22.17 -14.89 21.93
C THR A 43 -23.61 -14.84 21.43
N ARG A 44 -24.52 -14.12 22.10
CA ARG A 44 -25.95 -14.09 21.76
C ARG A 44 -26.31 -13.08 20.66
N CYS A 45 -25.32 -12.38 20.09
CA CYS A 45 -25.57 -11.47 18.98
C CYS A 45 -25.96 -12.23 17.70
N PRO A 46 -26.93 -11.73 16.91
CA PRO A 46 -27.34 -12.38 15.67
C PRO A 46 -26.18 -12.48 14.65
N PRO A 47 -25.76 -13.69 14.22
CA PRO A 47 -24.61 -13.86 13.32
C PRO A 47 -24.76 -13.15 11.97
N GLN A 48 -25.99 -13.03 11.46
CA GLN A 48 -26.32 -12.36 10.20
C GLN A 48 -26.08 -10.84 10.23
N LEU A 49 -26.09 -10.24 11.43
CA LEU A 49 -25.80 -8.82 11.62
C LEU A 49 -24.30 -8.58 11.92
N ARG A 50 -23.47 -9.63 11.92
CA ARG A 50 -22.06 -9.52 12.26
C ARG A 50 -21.33 -8.65 11.22
N PRO A 51 -20.71 -7.52 11.64
CA PRO A 51 -19.93 -6.70 10.73
C PRO A 51 -18.72 -7.45 10.16
N SER A 52 -18.31 -7.11 8.93
CA SER A 52 -17.12 -7.68 8.31
C SER A 52 -15.85 -7.34 9.10
N ARG A 53 -14.98 -8.33 9.31
CA ARG A 53 -13.66 -8.16 9.94
C ARG A 53 -12.56 -7.75 8.96
N LYS A 54 -12.80 -7.90 7.67
CA LYS A 54 -11.87 -7.59 6.58
C LYS A 54 -12.60 -6.83 5.48
N ARG A 55 -11.90 -5.91 4.84
CA ARG A 55 -12.40 -5.19 3.66
C ARG A 55 -11.24 -4.85 2.71
N PRO A 56 -11.45 -4.89 1.38
CA PRO A 56 -10.47 -4.38 0.43
C PRO A 56 -10.27 -2.88 0.60
N CYS A 57 -9.06 -2.41 0.28
CA CYS A 57 -8.71 -1.00 0.27
C CYS A 57 -7.63 -0.72 -0.76
N ASN A 58 -7.45 0.55 -1.11
CA ASN A 58 -6.36 1.02 -1.95
C ASN A 58 -6.25 0.33 -3.32
N SER A 59 -7.38 0.20 -4.03
CA SER A 59 -7.46 -0.44 -5.34
C SER A 59 -6.81 0.36 -6.48
N GLN A 60 -6.42 1.61 -6.25
CA GLN A 60 -5.69 2.41 -7.22
C GLN A 60 -4.38 1.72 -7.62
N PRO A 61 -3.94 1.83 -8.89
CA PRO A 61 -2.61 1.38 -9.27
C PRO A 61 -1.57 2.10 -8.42
N CYS A 62 -0.45 1.43 -8.15
CA CYS A 62 0.70 2.14 -7.62
C CYS A 62 1.10 3.16 -8.66
N SER A 63 1.29 4.41 -8.25
CA SER A 63 2.06 5.36 -9.03
C SER A 63 3.37 4.64 -9.35
N GLN A 64 3.51 4.24 -10.61
CA GLN A 64 4.76 3.80 -11.17
C GLN A 64 5.77 4.87 -10.74
N ARG A 65 6.95 4.46 -10.27
CA ARG A 65 8.03 5.44 -10.18
C ARG A 65 8.11 6.09 -11.57
N PRO A 66 8.40 7.39 -11.71
CA PRO A 66 8.61 8.00 -13.02
C PRO A 66 9.62 7.20 -13.89
N ASP A 67 10.43 6.37 -13.24
CA ASP A 67 11.38 5.41 -13.81
C ASP A 67 10.76 4.19 -14.52
N ASP A 68 9.60 3.65 -14.12
CA ASP A 68 9.02 2.49 -14.83
C ASP A 68 8.40 2.87 -16.19
N GLN A 69 8.13 4.17 -16.38
CA GLN A 69 7.78 4.74 -17.68
C GLN A 69 9.03 5.12 -18.49
N CYS A 70 10.23 4.94 -17.92
CA CYS A 70 11.45 5.36 -18.55
C CYS A 70 11.93 4.33 -19.58
N LYS A 71 11.89 4.74 -20.85
CA LYS A 71 12.32 3.96 -21.99
C LYS A 71 13.50 4.66 -22.65
N ASP A 72 14.54 3.89 -22.94
CA ASP A 72 15.67 4.37 -23.72
C ASP A 72 15.16 4.96 -25.05
N SER A 73 15.44 6.24 -25.25
CA SER A 73 14.96 7.01 -26.41
C SER A 73 15.92 6.93 -27.60
N SER A 74 17.17 6.48 -27.38
CA SER A 74 18.19 6.35 -28.41
C SER A 74 18.56 4.89 -28.65
N PRO A 75 18.71 4.43 -29.90
CA PRO A 75 19.26 3.11 -30.19
C PRO A 75 20.74 2.98 -29.81
N HIS A 76 21.44 4.10 -29.55
CA HIS A 76 22.86 4.13 -29.19
C HIS A 76 23.10 4.05 -27.67
N CYS A 77 22.07 3.79 -26.86
CA CYS A 77 22.24 3.66 -25.41
C CYS A 77 23.28 2.60 -24.96
N PRO A 78 23.48 1.47 -25.67
CA PRO A 78 24.61 0.57 -25.36
C PRO A 78 25.98 1.25 -25.48
N LEU A 79 26.16 2.15 -26.46
CA LEU A 79 27.40 2.92 -26.63
C LEU A 79 27.57 3.95 -25.51
N VAL A 80 26.48 4.57 -25.05
CA VAL A 80 26.49 5.50 -23.90
C VAL A 80 27.00 4.82 -22.63
N VAL A 81 26.58 3.57 -22.39
CA VAL A 81 27.06 2.76 -21.26
C VAL A 81 28.53 2.39 -21.45
N GLN A 82 28.92 1.90 -22.64
CA GLN A 82 30.30 1.51 -22.95
C GLN A 82 31.29 2.68 -22.84
N ALA A 83 30.87 3.86 -23.27
CA ALA A 83 31.65 5.10 -23.19
C ALA A 83 31.60 5.77 -21.82
N ARG A 84 30.93 5.17 -20.81
CA ARG A 84 30.76 5.71 -19.44
C ARG A 84 30.13 7.11 -19.41
N LEU A 85 29.29 7.42 -20.38
CA LEU A 85 28.63 8.71 -20.51
C LEU A 85 27.40 8.85 -19.60
N CYS A 86 26.97 7.77 -18.94
CA CYS A 86 25.90 7.78 -17.92
C CYS A 86 26.19 8.66 -16.69
N VAL A 87 27.38 9.26 -16.59
CA VAL A 87 27.68 10.30 -15.58
C VAL A 87 26.98 11.63 -15.90
N TYR A 88 26.63 11.89 -17.17
CA TYR A 88 25.98 13.13 -17.56
C TYR A 88 24.45 13.00 -17.50
N PRO A 89 23.74 14.00 -16.95
CA PRO A 89 22.29 13.98 -16.75
C PRO A 89 21.50 13.87 -18.07
N TYR A 90 22.06 14.41 -19.16
CA TYR A 90 21.47 14.28 -20.49
C TYR A 90 21.33 12.81 -20.92
N TYR A 91 22.38 12.01 -20.68
CA TYR A 91 22.40 10.60 -21.04
C TYR A 91 21.57 9.74 -20.10
N THR A 92 21.50 10.08 -18.81
CA THR A 92 20.61 9.37 -17.87
C THR A 92 19.14 9.67 -18.11
N ALA A 93 18.79 10.84 -18.66
CA ALA A 93 17.44 11.15 -19.11
C ALA A 93 17.06 10.43 -20.41
N THR A 94 18.00 10.30 -21.36
CA THR A 94 17.75 9.70 -22.68
C THR A 94 17.87 8.17 -22.66
N CYS A 95 18.76 7.62 -21.84
CA CYS A 95 19.13 6.22 -21.75
C CYS A 95 18.94 5.68 -20.32
N CYS A 96 17.83 6.03 -19.69
CA CYS A 96 17.56 5.73 -18.28
C CYS A 96 17.58 4.24 -17.93
N ARG A 97 17.04 3.37 -18.79
CA ARG A 97 17.04 1.92 -18.52
C ARG A 97 18.45 1.35 -18.69
N SER A 98 19.15 1.80 -19.73
CA SER A 98 20.55 1.43 -19.95
C SER A 98 21.49 1.95 -18.84
N CYS A 99 21.23 3.14 -18.29
CA CYS A 99 22.02 3.77 -17.25
C CYS A 99 21.51 3.49 -15.81
N ALA A 100 20.45 2.69 -15.64
CA ALA A 100 19.79 2.46 -14.35
C ALA A 100 20.76 1.97 -13.25
N HIS A 101 21.64 1.02 -13.60
CA HIS A 101 22.64 0.48 -12.68
C HIS A 101 23.80 1.44 -12.36
N VAL A 102 23.97 2.51 -13.14
CA VAL A 102 24.97 3.56 -12.88
C VAL A 102 24.43 4.55 -11.85
N LEU A 103 23.14 4.89 -11.93
CA LEU A 103 22.47 5.76 -10.97
C LEU A 103 22.43 5.17 -9.55
N GLU A 104 22.28 3.85 -9.43
CA GLU A 104 22.30 3.17 -8.11
C GLU A 104 23.70 3.08 -7.46
N ARG A 105 24.77 3.29 -8.23
CA ARG A 105 26.15 3.29 -7.72
C ARG A 105 26.65 4.66 -7.26
N SER A 106 25.82 5.70 -7.34
CA SER A 106 26.18 7.04 -6.87
C SER A 106 25.74 7.25 -5.42
N PRO A 107 26.61 6.90 -4.46
CA PRO A 107 26.86 7.80 -3.35
C PRO A 107 28.35 8.05 -3.25
N GLN A 108 28.81 9.20 -3.75
CA GLN A 108 29.85 10.01 -3.11
C GLN A 108 30.07 11.31 -3.89
N ASP A 109 29.54 12.37 -3.30
CA ASP A 109 29.94 13.76 -3.47
C ASP A 109 31.45 13.90 -3.18
N PRO A 110 32.28 14.46 -4.07
CA PRO A 110 33.62 14.86 -3.70
C PRO A 110 33.60 16.30 -3.18
N SER A 111 33.96 16.48 -1.90
CA SER A 111 34.51 17.73 -1.38
C SER A 111 35.83 18.09 -2.07
#